data_AF-A0A3D3NB14-F1
#
_entry.id   AF-A0A3D3NB14-F1
#
_cell.length_a   1.000
_cell.length_b   1.000
_cell.length_c   1.000
_cell.angle_alpha   90.00
_cell.angle_beta   90.00
_cell.angle_gamma   90.00
#
_symmetry.space_group_name_H-M   'P 1'
#
loop_
_entity.id
_entity.type
_entity.pdbx_description
1 polymer ?
#
loop_
_entity_poly.entity_id
_entity_poly.type
_entity_poly.pdbx_seq_one_letter_code
_entity_poly.pdbx_strand_id
1 'polypeptide(L)'
;MKIEQIDLKAYGHFSNQRLSLAGGANLHLICGPNEAGKTTLWRAINGALFGIPETTRDGYLHGNPKLRVGLVLSSRAGERLAVMRRKGRVNTLLAYDPETASELSATVPDERLGDWLGGLGQGLFLAMFSLDHAALVRGGEALAQGRGDAGESLFEAGAGLGSIRALRTRLESEAENLFKPRASKSAIYRALAEHEESRRQARDAAVRPLEWSTARSATEATGKDYEAARAEQLRLHTEARRLERLAAILPDVAALGLARQQLGELAAVPLLPPSAASERVAAVTQRAEALAVERAAASRLQQHQSGLAAIRINDAVLADAEAIEAIHHATAACREAALQSARAAAAIAAARGKLDLVSRQIAGDAEPADALQWIPDATRTARIRALITEGATLKARHQADLANRQAKTLEVAQLEAALRELQQTPASDDLGNYLDSIADQGDPEARAQQLDDEAAAAAARLEAEARGLRLPAAAVARTTVPLDAELEAFRPQD
;
A
#
# COMPACT_ATOMS: atom_id res chain seq x y z
N MET A 1 81.12 -50.38 91.47
CA MET A 1 81.06 -51.10 92.75
C MET A 1 82.19 -52.14 92.77
N LYS A 2 82.88 -52.31 93.91
CA LYS A 2 83.90 -53.34 94.17
C LYS A 2 83.52 -54.11 95.44
N ILE A 3 83.63 -55.44 95.44
CA ILE A 3 83.46 -56.27 96.66
C ILE A 3 84.80 -56.27 97.40
N GLU A 4 84.81 -55.76 98.62
CA GLU A 4 86.02 -55.68 99.46
C GLU A 4 86.12 -56.82 100.45
N GLN A 5 85.00 -57.36 100.91
CA GLN A 5 84.98 -58.42 101.91
C GLN A 5 83.73 -59.28 101.76
N ILE A 6 83.89 -60.57 102.02
CA ILE A 6 82.81 -61.56 102.07
C ILE A 6 82.86 -62.25 103.43
N ASP A 7 81.78 -62.17 104.19
CA ASP A 7 81.63 -62.81 105.49
C ASP A 7 80.64 -63.98 105.42
N LEU A 8 81.14 -65.20 105.53
CA LEU A 8 80.34 -66.43 105.53
C LEU A 8 80.08 -66.85 106.97
N LYS A 9 79.13 -66.17 107.62
CA LYS A 9 78.75 -66.43 109.01
C LYS A 9 78.14 -67.83 109.15
N ALA A 10 77.20 -68.19 108.28
CA ALA A 10 76.64 -69.53 108.19
C ALA A 10 76.13 -69.78 106.77
N TYR A 11 76.89 -70.49 105.94
CA TYR A 11 76.48 -70.82 104.56
C TYR A 11 77.21 -72.04 103.99
N GLY A 12 76.46 -73.05 103.53
CA GLY A 12 77.05 -74.32 103.11
C GLY A 12 77.83 -74.98 104.24
N HIS A 13 79.09 -75.34 103.98
CA HIS A 13 80.02 -75.87 104.98
C HIS A 13 80.81 -74.76 105.70
N PHE A 14 80.67 -73.49 105.31
CA PHE A 14 81.40 -72.38 105.92
C PHE A 14 80.72 -71.96 107.22
N SER A 15 81.53 -71.77 108.26
CA SER A 15 81.13 -71.36 109.61
C SER A 15 82.06 -70.26 110.08
N ASN A 16 81.55 -69.03 110.21
CA ASN A 16 82.32 -67.84 110.63
C ASN A 16 83.63 -67.64 109.84
N GLN A 17 83.57 -67.79 108.51
CA GLN A 17 84.72 -67.59 107.63
C GLN A 17 84.68 -66.20 107.02
N ARG A 18 85.82 -65.51 107.01
CA ARG A 18 85.96 -64.17 106.41
C ARG A 18 86.97 -64.22 105.27
N LEU A 19 86.57 -63.70 104.11
CA LEU A 19 87.44 -63.51 102.95
C LEU A 19 87.60 -62.02 102.71
N SER A 20 88.80 -61.51 102.95
CA SER A 20 89.16 -60.15 102.58
C SER A 20 89.63 -60.11 101.14
N LEU A 21 88.95 -59.29 100.33
CA LEU A 21 89.33 -58.91 98.97
C LEU A 21 89.86 -57.46 98.95
N ALA A 22 90.08 -56.87 100.12
CA ALA A 22 90.59 -55.51 100.25
C ALA A 22 92.05 -55.42 99.80
N GLY A 23 92.40 -54.35 99.07
CA GLY A 23 93.74 -54.10 98.55
C GLY A 23 93.75 -53.51 97.12
N GLY A 24 94.96 -53.21 96.64
CA GLY A 24 95.19 -52.61 95.31
C GLY A 24 95.07 -53.57 94.12
N ALA A 25 94.98 -54.88 94.36
CA ALA A 25 94.77 -55.85 93.30
C ALA A 25 93.33 -55.78 92.74
N ASN A 26 93.19 -55.95 91.43
CA ASN A 26 91.91 -55.97 90.72
C ASN A 26 91.52 -57.36 90.21
N LEU A 27 92.38 -58.37 90.42
CA LEU A 27 92.14 -59.77 90.11
C LEU A 27 92.38 -60.61 91.35
N HIS A 28 91.37 -61.39 91.74
CA HIS A 28 91.45 -62.32 92.87
C HIS A 28 91.24 -63.74 92.35
N LEU A 29 92.19 -64.63 92.62
CA LEU A 29 92.10 -66.05 92.26
C LEU A 29 91.82 -66.86 93.53
N ILE A 30 90.66 -67.50 93.57
CA ILE A 30 90.25 -68.37 94.68
C ILE A 30 90.48 -69.82 94.27
N CYS A 31 91.59 -70.39 94.72
CA CYS A 31 91.98 -71.77 94.42
C CYS A 31 91.84 -72.69 95.64
N GLY A 32 91.58 -73.96 95.38
CA GLY A 32 91.49 -75.00 96.40
C GLY A 32 91.16 -76.35 95.77
N PRO A 33 91.32 -77.47 96.50
CA PRO A 33 90.98 -78.80 96.00
C PRO A 33 89.49 -78.92 95.63
N ASN A 34 89.13 -80.02 94.98
CA ASN A 34 87.73 -80.35 94.75
C ASN A 34 86.99 -80.41 96.09
N GLU A 35 85.72 -79.98 96.09
CA GLU A 35 84.86 -79.90 97.28
C GLU A 35 85.27 -78.85 98.34
N ALA A 36 86.32 -78.06 98.12
CA ALA A 36 86.73 -76.96 99.02
C ALA A 36 85.74 -75.78 99.12
N GLY A 37 84.60 -75.84 98.42
CA GLY A 37 83.55 -74.81 98.53
C GLY A 37 83.56 -73.69 97.52
N LYS A 38 84.36 -73.74 96.44
CA LYS A 38 84.45 -72.67 95.43
C LYS A 38 83.09 -72.30 94.82
N THR A 39 82.33 -73.29 94.38
CA THR A 39 80.98 -73.07 93.83
C THR A 39 79.98 -72.63 94.91
N THR A 40 80.15 -73.12 96.14
CA THR A 40 79.34 -72.70 97.30
C THR A 40 79.57 -71.22 97.63
N LEU A 41 80.81 -70.75 97.55
CA LEU A 41 81.17 -69.34 97.72
C LEU A 41 80.56 -68.47 96.61
N TRP A 42 80.63 -68.91 95.35
CA TRP A 42 79.98 -68.20 94.24
C TRP A 42 78.46 -68.09 94.45
N ARG A 43 77.79 -69.16 94.91
CA ARG A 43 76.37 -69.11 95.29
C ARG A 43 76.11 -68.18 96.48
N ALA A 44 77.02 -68.12 97.45
CA ALA A 44 76.92 -67.22 98.58
C ALA A 44 76.99 -65.75 98.15
N ILE A 45 77.92 -65.40 97.25
CA ILE A 45 78.05 -64.04 96.69
C ILE A 45 76.76 -63.67 95.95
N ASN A 46 76.26 -64.53 95.06
CA ASN A 46 74.99 -64.30 94.36
C ASN A 46 73.81 -64.18 95.32
N GLY A 47 73.78 -65.02 96.36
CA GLY A 47 72.77 -64.98 97.41
C GLY A 47 72.81 -63.68 98.21
N ALA A 48 74.00 -63.14 98.46
CA ALA A 48 74.14 -61.87 99.16
C ALA A 48 73.72 -60.68 98.28
N LEU A 49 74.10 -60.68 97.00
CA LEU A 49 73.75 -59.62 96.04
C LEU A 49 72.25 -59.60 95.69
N PHE A 50 71.64 -60.76 95.40
CA PHE A 50 70.29 -60.85 94.83
C PHE A 50 69.26 -61.55 95.72
N GLY A 51 69.68 -62.05 96.89
CA GLY A 51 68.84 -62.82 97.78
C GLY A 51 69.12 -64.33 97.68
N ILE A 52 68.98 -65.02 98.82
CA ILE A 52 69.16 -66.47 98.90
C ILE A 52 67.88 -67.15 98.39
N PRO A 53 67.95 -68.04 97.38
CA PRO A 53 66.77 -68.69 96.81
C PRO A 53 65.93 -69.44 97.86
N GLU A 54 64.61 -69.48 97.65
CA GLU A 54 63.69 -70.21 98.54
C GLU A 54 64.07 -71.68 98.67
N THR A 55 64.39 -72.31 97.54
CA THR A 55 64.96 -73.64 97.44
C THR A 55 66.49 -73.52 97.32
N THR A 56 67.20 -73.79 98.41
CA THR A 56 68.67 -73.86 98.39
C THR A 56 69.14 -75.16 99.03
N ARG A 57 70.19 -75.74 98.43
CA ARG A 57 70.89 -76.91 98.95
C ARG A 57 71.97 -76.51 99.95
N ASP A 58 72.30 -75.23 100.09
CA ASP A 58 73.42 -74.75 100.92
C ASP A 58 73.10 -74.66 102.43
N GLY A 59 71.93 -75.13 102.86
CA GLY A 59 71.51 -75.18 104.25
C GLY A 59 71.89 -76.45 105.03
N TYR A 60 72.67 -77.37 104.44
CA TYR A 60 72.85 -78.73 105.00
C TYR A 60 73.53 -78.78 106.38
N LEU A 61 74.48 -77.89 106.69
CA LEU A 61 75.18 -77.88 107.99
C LEU A 61 74.45 -77.02 109.03
N HIS A 62 73.94 -75.86 108.63
CA HIS A 62 73.42 -74.82 109.54
C HIS A 62 71.89 -74.77 109.64
N GLY A 63 71.19 -75.39 108.69
CA GLY A 63 69.75 -75.22 108.50
C GLY A 63 69.40 -73.92 107.77
N ASN A 64 68.37 -73.97 106.93
CA ASN A 64 67.94 -72.86 106.07
C ASN A 64 67.68 -71.52 106.80
N PRO A 65 67.03 -71.45 107.98
CA PRO A 65 66.75 -70.18 108.67
C PRO A 65 68.00 -69.45 109.17
N LYS A 66 69.08 -70.20 109.45
CA LYS A 66 70.32 -69.67 110.00
C LYS A 66 71.29 -69.15 108.93
N LEU A 67 70.95 -69.29 107.64
CA LEU A 67 71.84 -68.85 106.56
C LEU A 67 72.10 -67.35 106.61
N ARG A 68 73.39 -66.97 106.68
CA ARG A 68 73.88 -65.59 106.77
C ARG A 68 75.14 -65.40 105.93
N VAL A 69 75.08 -64.46 104.99
CA VAL A 69 76.22 -64.06 104.14
C VAL A 69 76.33 -62.54 104.10
N GLY A 70 77.49 -62.02 104.47
CA GLY A 70 77.82 -60.59 104.48
C GLY A 70 78.67 -60.19 103.29
N LEU A 71 78.45 -58.98 102.80
CA LEU A 71 79.28 -58.33 101.80
C LEU A 71 79.62 -56.92 102.27
N VAL A 72 80.86 -56.53 102.04
CA VAL A 72 81.27 -55.13 102.09
C VAL A 72 81.59 -54.68 100.68
N LEU A 73 80.90 -53.63 100.24
CA LEU A 73 81.01 -53.05 98.92
C LEU A 73 81.60 -51.64 99.01
N SER A 74 82.42 -51.26 98.06
CA SER A 74 82.86 -49.86 97.87
C SER A 74 82.47 -49.29 96.52
N SER A 75 82.13 -48.00 96.53
CA SER A 75 81.84 -47.21 95.35
C SER A 75 83.10 -46.51 94.83
N ARG A 76 83.10 -46.10 93.56
CA ARG A 76 84.19 -45.24 93.03
C ARG A 76 84.26 -43.89 93.76
N ALA A 77 83.16 -43.45 94.36
CA ALA A 77 83.09 -42.21 95.14
C ALA A 77 83.63 -42.36 96.59
N GLY A 78 84.14 -43.53 96.98
CA GLY A 78 84.70 -43.77 98.31
C GLY A 78 83.68 -44.15 99.39
N GLU A 79 82.39 -44.22 99.06
CA GLU A 79 81.36 -44.74 99.96
C GLU A 79 81.53 -46.26 100.19
N ARG A 80 81.17 -46.73 101.38
CA ARG A 80 81.23 -48.13 101.79
C ARG A 80 79.87 -48.62 102.29
N LEU A 81 79.43 -49.77 101.80
CA LEU A 81 78.17 -50.41 102.18
C LEU A 81 78.46 -51.82 102.72
N ALA A 82 78.21 -52.03 104.01
CA ALA A 82 78.31 -53.33 104.67
C ALA A 82 76.91 -53.88 104.92
N VAL A 83 76.57 -55.00 104.27
CA VAL A 83 75.25 -55.63 104.37
C VAL A 83 75.35 -57.14 104.61
N MET A 84 74.50 -57.65 105.50
CA MET A 84 74.35 -59.07 105.82
C MET A 84 73.01 -59.57 105.31
N ARG A 85 73.05 -60.57 104.43
CA ARG A 85 71.86 -61.22 103.88
C ARG A 85 71.46 -62.41 104.74
N ARG A 86 70.21 -62.43 105.17
CA ARG A 86 69.52 -63.61 105.71
C ARG A 86 68.62 -64.27 104.67
N LYS A 87 68.36 -65.57 104.82
CA LYS A 87 67.32 -66.22 104.01
C LYS A 87 65.93 -65.76 104.44
N GLY A 88 65.10 -65.34 103.49
CA GLY A 88 63.72 -64.91 103.69
C GLY A 88 63.11 -64.33 102.41
N ARG A 89 61.85 -63.88 102.47
CA ARG A 89 61.17 -63.21 101.34
C ARG A 89 61.17 -61.68 101.43
N VAL A 90 61.14 -61.14 102.65
CA VAL A 90 60.99 -59.71 102.93
C VAL A 90 62.01 -59.29 103.98
N ASN A 91 62.54 -58.07 103.87
CA ASN A 91 63.51 -57.49 104.81
C ASN A 91 64.68 -58.46 105.09
N THR A 92 65.31 -58.94 104.02
CA THR A 92 66.36 -59.97 104.08
C THR A 92 67.77 -59.39 104.24
N LEU A 93 67.89 -58.08 104.14
CA LEU A 93 69.16 -57.37 104.08
C LEU A 93 69.30 -56.51 105.34
N LEU A 94 70.35 -56.76 106.10
CA LEU A 94 70.61 -56.10 107.39
C LEU A 94 71.89 -55.30 107.29
N ALA A 95 71.95 -54.15 107.94
CA ALA A 95 73.24 -53.51 108.20
C ALA A 95 74.04 -54.40 109.17
N TYR A 96 75.36 -54.49 108.99
CA TYR A 96 76.22 -55.24 109.91
C TYR A 96 77.57 -54.56 110.08
N ASP A 97 78.22 -54.84 111.20
CA ASP A 97 79.59 -54.40 111.46
C ASP A 97 80.59 -55.39 110.84
N PRO A 98 81.41 -54.96 109.86
CA PRO A 98 82.35 -55.83 109.18
C PRO A 98 83.55 -56.27 110.03
N GLU A 99 83.85 -55.62 111.16
CA GLU A 99 84.95 -56.03 112.04
C GLU A 99 84.52 -57.18 112.95
N THR A 100 83.35 -57.05 113.57
CA THR A 100 82.82 -58.03 114.54
C THR A 100 81.87 -59.08 113.92
N ALA A 101 81.47 -58.92 112.65
CA ALA A 101 80.45 -59.73 111.97
C ALA A 101 79.08 -59.77 112.69
N SER A 102 78.79 -58.74 113.49
CA SER A 102 77.55 -58.60 114.25
C SER A 102 76.47 -57.91 113.42
N GLU A 103 75.26 -58.47 113.43
CA GLU A 103 74.08 -57.90 112.75
C GLU A 103 73.58 -56.68 113.56
N LEU A 104 73.33 -55.55 112.88
CA LEU A 104 72.71 -54.38 113.47
C LEU A 104 71.19 -54.46 113.32
N SER A 105 70.43 -53.84 114.22
CA SER A 105 68.95 -53.89 114.21
C SER A 105 68.31 -53.19 113.00
N ALA A 106 69.07 -52.43 112.21
CA ALA A 106 68.57 -51.71 111.04
C ALA A 106 68.53 -52.61 109.80
N THR A 107 67.36 -52.73 109.18
CA THR A 107 67.19 -53.34 107.86
C THR A 107 67.59 -52.36 106.76
N VAL A 108 68.26 -52.85 105.72
CA VAL A 108 68.59 -52.07 104.53
C VAL A 108 67.57 -52.40 103.44
N PRO A 109 66.92 -51.40 102.80
CA PRO A 109 66.03 -51.65 101.67
C PRO A 109 66.78 -52.33 100.52
N ASP A 110 66.14 -53.30 99.85
CA ASP A 110 66.75 -54.04 98.75
C ASP A 110 67.06 -53.12 97.55
N GLU A 111 66.27 -52.05 97.37
CA GLU A 111 66.48 -51.01 96.36
C GLU A 111 67.85 -50.33 96.53
N ARG A 112 68.28 -50.11 97.77
CA ARG A 112 69.59 -49.50 98.05
C ARG A 112 70.73 -50.36 97.54
N LEU A 113 70.62 -51.70 97.61
CA LEU A 113 71.60 -52.58 97.00
C LEU A 113 71.44 -52.65 95.47
N GLY A 114 70.21 -52.54 94.97
CA GLY A 114 69.92 -52.38 93.54
C GLY A 114 70.59 -51.16 92.92
N ASP A 115 70.60 -50.02 93.60
CA ASP A 115 71.30 -48.80 93.16
C ASP A 115 72.81 -49.03 93.05
N TRP A 116 73.39 -49.75 94.01
CA TRP A 116 74.82 -50.13 93.99
C TRP A 116 75.17 -51.09 92.86
N LEU A 117 74.19 -51.88 92.41
CA LEU A 117 74.28 -52.76 91.25
C LEU A 117 73.92 -52.05 89.94
N GLY A 118 73.52 -50.77 89.97
CA GLY A 118 73.12 -50.01 88.78
C GLY A 118 71.83 -50.52 88.14
N GLY A 119 70.91 -51.07 88.94
CA GLY A 119 69.65 -51.64 88.45
C GLY A 119 69.79 -53.02 87.78
N LEU A 120 70.97 -53.65 87.84
CA LEU A 120 71.17 -54.99 87.31
C LEU A 120 70.38 -56.02 88.11
N GLY A 121 69.49 -56.75 87.44
CA GLY A 121 68.82 -57.92 88.02
C GLY A 121 69.71 -59.17 88.04
N GLN A 122 69.34 -60.16 88.87
CA GLN A 122 70.10 -61.41 89.03
C GLN A 122 70.36 -62.12 87.70
N GLY A 123 69.34 -62.23 86.85
CA GLY A 123 69.45 -62.91 85.55
C GLY A 123 70.46 -62.25 84.62
N LEU A 124 70.42 -60.92 84.52
CA LEU A 124 71.35 -60.15 83.69
C LEU A 124 72.77 -60.21 84.25
N PHE A 125 72.93 -60.13 85.58
CA PHE A 125 74.23 -60.28 86.22
C PHE A 125 74.87 -61.64 85.92
N LEU A 126 74.09 -62.72 86.04
CA LEU A 126 74.56 -64.07 85.76
C LEU A 126 74.87 -64.28 84.27
N ALA A 127 74.13 -63.64 83.37
CA ALA A 127 74.35 -63.76 81.93
C ALA A 127 75.59 -62.99 81.44
N MET A 128 75.84 -61.79 81.98
CA MET A 128 76.92 -60.92 81.49
C MET A 128 78.22 -61.00 82.30
N PHE A 129 78.13 -61.20 83.62
CA PHE A 129 79.28 -61.09 84.54
C PHE A 129 79.63 -62.38 85.25
N SER A 130 78.87 -63.46 85.01
CA SER A 130 79.19 -64.79 85.51
C SER A 130 79.36 -65.78 84.36
N LEU A 131 80.34 -66.66 84.49
CA LEU A 131 80.53 -67.76 83.57
C LEU A 131 80.54 -69.06 84.38
N ASP A 132 79.49 -69.85 84.24
CA ASP A 132 79.43 -71.20 84.78
C ASP A 132 79.33 -72.23 83.65
N HIS A 133 79.70 -73.47 83.96
CA HIS A 133 79.71 -74.55 82.97
C HIS A 133 78.31 -74.82 82.39
N ALA A 134 77.25 -74.74 83.20
CA ALA A 134 75.90 -75.02 82.75
C ALA A 134 75.37 -73.91 81.82
N ALA A 135 75.73 -72.65 82.05
CA ALA A 135 75.43 -71.51 81.20
C ALA A 135 76.14 -71.62 79.85
N LEU A 136 77.40 -72.07 79.84
CA LEU A 136 78.15 -72.33 78.60
C LEU A 136 77.50 -73.43 77.75
N VAL A 137 77.07 -74.54 78.37
CA VAL A 137 76.40 -75.63 77.65
C VAL A 137 75.07 -75.17 77.05
N ARG A 138 74.21 -74.50 77.85
CA ARG A 138 72.92 -73.97 77.36
C ARG A 138 73.09 -72.96 76.22
N GLY A 139 74.09 -72.06 76.33
CA GLY A 139 74.39 -71.10 75.28
C GLY A 139 74.86 -71.77 73.98
N GLY A 140 75.70 -72.80 74.08
CA GLY A 140 76.16 -73.58 72.94
C GLY A 140 75.03 -74.33 72.21
N GLU A 141 74.12 -74.96 72.96
CA GLU A 141 72.94 -75.64 72.38
C GLU A 141 72.01 -74.68 71.64
N ALA A 142 71.75 -73.49 72.20
CA ALA A 142 70.91 -72.47 71.57
C ALA A 142 71.50 -71.95 70.25
N LEU A 143 72.83 -71.80 70.16
CA LEU A 143 73.52 -71.40 68.93
C LEU A 143 73.50 -72.51 67.87
N ALA A 144 73.62 -73.77 68.26
CA ALA A 144 73.66 -74.91 67.34
C ALA A 144 72.32 -75.19 66.64
N GLN A 145 71.18 -74.83 67.26
CA GLN A 145 69.85 -75.17 66.74
C GLN A 145 69.30 -74.19 65.68
N GLY A 146 70.01 -73.09 65.39
CA GLY A 146 69.85 -72.29 64.16
C GLY A 146 68.45 -71.70 63.87
N ARG A 147 67.49 -71.78 64.80
CA ARG A 147 66.17 -71.17 64.70
C ARG A 147 65.60 -70.87 66.09
N GLY A 148 65.22 -69.61 66.28
CA GLY A 148 64.27 -69.21 67.31
C GLY A 148 64.90 -68.40 68.43
N ASP A 149 64.43 -67.15 68.55
CA ASP A 149 64.10 -66.40 69.77
C ASP A 149 65.19 -66.17 70.85
N ALA A 150 66.22 -67.01 70.98
CA ALA A 150 67.19 -66.92 72.06
C ALA A 150 68.30 -65.90 71.78
N GLY A 151 68.80 -65.81 70.54
CA GLY A 151 69.81 -64.81 70.16
C GLY A 151 69.25 -63.39 70.09
N GLU A 152 67.97 -63.27 69.72
CA GLU A 152 67.22 -62.01 69.68
C GLU A 152 66.76 -61.61 71.10
N SER A 153 66.27 -62.56 71.92
CA SER A 153 65.94 -62.31 73.34
C SER A 153 67.17 -61.97 74.19
N LEU A 154 68.35 -62.54 73.91
CA LEU A 154 69.60 -62.14 74.58
C LEU A 154 69.97 -60.68 74.27
N PHE A 155 69.62 -60.19 73.08
CA PHE A 155 69.83 -58.79 72.66
C PHE A 155 68.71 -57.87 73.18
N GLU A 156 67.45 -58.31 73.15
CA GLU A 156 66.28 -57.55 73.62
C GLU A 156 66.30 -57.31 75.14
N ALA A 157 66.73 -58.31 75.93
CA ALA A 157 66.81 -58.20 77.39
C ALA A 157 67.98 -57.32 77.88
N GLY A 158 69.04 -57.16 77.07
CA GLY A 158 70.21 -56.35 77.41
C GLY A 158 70.13 -54.89 76.96
N ALA A 159 69.31 -54.57 75.95
CA ALA A 159 69.27 -53.25 75.30
C ALA A 159 67.95 -52.47 75.44
N GLY A 160 66.90 -53.05 76.05
CA GLY A 160 65.61 -52.36 76.23
C GLY A 160 64.81 -52.15 74.93
N LEU A 161 65.03 -52.98 73.91
CA LEU A 161 64.57 -52.77 72.53
C LEU A 161 63.24 -53.45 72.16
N GLY A 162 62.27 -53.52 73.07
CA GLY A 162 60.90 -53.98 72.76
C GLY A 162 60.19 -53.20 71.62
N SER A 163 60.76 -52.07 71.20
CA SER A 163 60.27 -51.22 70.09
C SER A 163 60.48 -51.81 68.70
N ILE A 164 61.45 -52.72 68.50
CA ILE A 164 61.79 -53.23 67.15
C ILE A 164 60.71 -54.19 66.65
N ARG A 165 60.19 -55.06 67.51
CA ARG A 165 59.09 -55.97 67.15
C ARG A 165 57.81 -55.20 66.81
N ALA A 166 57.49 -54.17 67.60
CA ALA A 166 56.33 -53.32 67.32
C ALA A 166 56.48 -52.56 65.99
N LEU A 167 57.69 -52.07 65.69
CA LEU A 167 58.01 -51.42 64.42
C LEU A 167 57.87 -52.39 63.24
N ARG A 168 58.37 -53.63 63.37
CA ARG A 168 58.26 -54.65 62.31
C ARG A 168 56.80 -54.97 62.01
N THR A 169 55.99 -55.25 63.03
CA THR A 169 54.55 -55.53 62.86
C THR A 169 53.83 -54.35 62.21
N ARG A 170 54.17 -53.11 62.60
CA ARG A 170 53.61 -51.91 61.97
C ARG A 170 53.98 -51.81 60.49
N LEU A 171 55.26 -51.96 60.15
CA LEU A 171 55.73 -51.92 58.76
C LEU A 171 55.11 -53.04 57.92
N GLU A 172 54.94 -54.24 58.47
CA GLU A 172 54.22 -55.34 57.83
C GLU A 172 52.77 -54.94 57.55
N SER A 173 52.04 -54.39 58.54
CA SER A 173 50.66 -53.93 58.33
C SER A 173 50.53 -52.79 57.31
N GLU A 174 51.47 -51.85 57.29
CA GLU A 174 51.50 -50.75 56.32
C GLU A 174 51.77 -51.29 54.91
N ALA A 175 52.73 -52.20 54.75
CA ALA A 175 53.02 -52.88 53.50
C ALA A 175 51.80 -53.68 53.01
N GLU A 176 51.14 -54.41 53.92
CA GLU A 176 49.94 -55.17 53.65
C GLU A 176 48.74 -54.31 53.22
N ASN A 177 48.59 -53.11 53.77
CA ASN A 177 47.55 -52.15 53.36
C ASN A 177 47.84 -51.55 51.99
N LEU A 178 49.11 -51.29 51.69
CA LEU A 178 49.55 -50.78 50.39
C LEU A 178 49.41 -51.84 49.29
N PHE A 179 49.88 -53.07 49.56
CA PHE A 179 49.91 -54.16 48.59
C PHE A 179 49.92 -55.54 49.26
N LYS A 180 48.96 -56.39 48.88
CA LYS A 180 49.07 -57.84 49.05
C LYS A 180 48.90 -58.51 47.69
N PRO A 181 49.70 -59.55 47.36
CA PRO A 181 49.64 -60.25 46.07
C PRO A 181 48.26 -60.83 45.68
N ARG A 182 47.33 -60.96 46.65
CA ARG A 182 45.98 -61.48 46.42
C ARG A 182 44.86 -60.57 46.94
N ALA A 183 45.16 -59.34 47.38
CA ALA A 183 44.13 -58.41 47.85
C ALA A 183 43.86 -57.32 46.81
N SER A 184 42.85 -57.57 45.97
CA SER A 184 42.34 -56.62 44.97
C SER A 184 41.88 -55.28 45.54
N LYS A 185 41.64 -55.20 46.86
CA LYS A 185 41.24 -53.96 47.57
C LYS A 185 42.40 -53.15 48.16
N SER A 186 43.65 -53.63 48.05
CA SER A 186 44.81 -52.86 48.53
C SER A 186 44.94 -51.53 47.77
N ALA A 187 45.56 -50.53 48.40
CA ALA A 187 45.57 -49.16 47.90
C ALA A 187 46.16 -49.07 46.48
N ILE A 188 47.22 -49.82 46.19
CA ILE A 188 47.89 -49.82 44.89
C ILE A 188 47.01 -50.41 43.78
N TYR A 189 46.31 -51.54 44.04
CA TYR A 189 45.41 -52.12 43.04
C TYR A 189 44.21 -51.23 42.74
N ARG A 190 43.66 -50.53 43.73
CA ARG A 190 42.60 -49.53 43.50
C ARG A 190 43.07 -48.36 42.64
N ALA A 191 44.22 -47.78 42.96
CA ALA A 191 44.79 -46.69 42.18
C ALA A 191 45.11 -47.12 40.73
N LEU A 192 45.60 -48.34 40.53
CA LEU A 192 45.86 -48.88 39.20
C LEU A 192 44.56 -49.05 38.39
N ALA A 193 43.51 -49.59 39.01
CA ALA A 193 42.20 -49.74 38.38
C ALA A 193 41.59 -48.39 37.99
N GLU A 194 41.64 -47.39 38.89
CA GLU A 194 41.17 -46.04 38.62
C GLU A 194 41.96 -45.36 37.49
N HIS A 195 43.28 -45.56 37.45
CA HIS A 195 44.14 -45.06 36.37
C HIS A 195 43.83 -45.74 35.03
N GLU A 196 43.66 -47.07 35.01
CA GLU A 196 43.30 -47.80 33.79
C GLU A 196 41.93 -47.38 33.24
N GLU A 197 40.95 -47.16 34.13
CA GLU A 197 39.62 -46.69 33.77
C GLU A 197 39.67 -45.26 33.24
N SER A 198 40.37 -44.34 33.92
CA SER A 198 40.59 -42.97 33.44
C SER A 198 41.28 -42.94 32.07
N ARG A 199 42.27 -43.83 31.87
CA ARG A 199 42.98 -43.98 30.59
C ARG A 199 42.09 -44.58 29.51
N ARG A 200 41.14 -45.46 29.85
CA ARG A 200 40.12 -45.96 28.91
C ARG A 200 39.19 -44.82 28.50
N GLN A 201 38.62 -44.11 29.47
CA GLN A 201 37.74 -42.97 29.22
C GLN A 201 38.42 -41.88 28.37
N ALA A 202 39.69 -41.57 28.64
CA ALA A 202 40.46 -40.61 27.84
C ALA A 202 40.68 -41.08 26.39
N ARG A 203 40.84 -42.39 26.16
CA ARG A 203 40.96 -42.96 24.80
C ARG A 203 39.62 -42.98 24.08
N ASP A 204 38.55 -43.33 24.77
CA ASP A 204 37.21 -43.42 24.18
C ASP A 204 36.64 -42.02 23.88
N ALA A 205 36.95 -41.02 24.71
CA ALA A 205 36.59 -39.62 24.47
C ALA A 205 37.51 -38.94 23.44
N ALA A 206 38.71 -39.48 23.19
CA ALA A 206 39.63 -38.94 22.20
C ALA A 206 39.19 -39.34 20.80
N VAL A 207 38.79 -38.35 20.00
CA VAL A 207 38.61 -38.55 18.55
C VAL A 207 39.98 -38.81 17.94
N ARG A 208 40.10 -39.91 17.19
CA ARG A 208 41.37 -40.25 16.54
C ARG A 208 41.69 -39.17 15.50
N PRO A 209 42.94 -38.67 15.44
CA PRO A 209 43.32 -37.61 14.50
C PRO A 209 42.96 -37.95 13.04
N LEU A 210 43.06 -39.23 12.68
CA LEU A 210 42.68 -39.71 11.35
C LEU A 210 41.18 -39.54 11.09
N GLU A 211 40.31 -40.00 12.01
CA GLU A 211 38.85 -39.89 11.88
C GLU A 211 38.39 -38.43 11.79
N TRP A 212 38.97 -37.56 12.62
CA TRP A 212 38.75 -36.12 12.54
C TRP A 212 39.17 -35.54 11.19
N SER A 213 40.39 -35.86 10.72
CA SER A 213 40.90 -35.35 9.44
C SER A 213 40.09 -35.84 8.25
N THR A 214 39.62 -37.09 8.26
CA THR A 214 38.77 -37.66 7.21
C THR A 214 37.39 -37.04 7.22
N ALA A 215 36.77 -36.88 8.40
CA ALA A 215 35.46 -36.25 8.51
C ALA A 215 35.50 -34.78 8.09
N ARG A 216 36.56 -34.05 8.50
CA ARG A 216 36.79 -32.67 8.08
C ARG A 216 37.00 -32.54 6.57
N SER A 217 37.86 -33.38 5.98
CA SER A 217 38.11 -33.38 4.54
C SER A 217 36.85 -33.73 3.75
N ALA A 218 36.05 -34.69 4.23
CA ALA A 218 34.76 -35.03 3.62
C ALA A 218 33.76 -33.87 3.69
N THR A 219 33.73 -33.14 4.82
CA THR A 219 32.86 -31.96 4.99
C THR A 219 33.30 -30.82 4.06
N GLU A 220 34.60 -30.56 3.96
CA GLU A 220 35.15 -29.55 3.04
C GLU A 220 34.91 -29.90 1.57
N ALA A 221 35.04 -31.18 1.19
CA ALA A 221 34.74 -31.66 -0.17
C ALA A 221 33.24 -31.52 -0.48
N THR A 222 32.37 -32.02 0.40
CA THR A 222 30.91 -31.93 0.24
C THR A 222 30.44 -30.47 0.21
N GLY A 223 31.07 -29.59 1.00
CA GLY A 223 30.80 -28.17 1.00
C GLY A 223 31.16 -27.50 -0.34
N LYS A 224 32.30 -27.88 -0.95
CA LYS A 224 32.67 -27.41 -2.29
C LYS A 224 31.70 -27.90 -3.36
N ASP A 225 31.32 -29.18 -3.30
CA ASP A 225 30.36 -29.76 -4.25
C ASP A 225 28.98 -29.09 -4.13
N TYR A 226 28.54 -28.79 -2.90
CA TYR A 226 27.32 -28.05 -2.63
C TYR A 226 27.35 -26.63 -3.24
N GLU A 227 28.41 -25.86 -2.98
CA GLU A 227 28.52 -24.50 -3.54
C GLU A 227 28.62 -24.50 -5.06
N ALA A 228 29.32 -25.49 -5.65
CA ALA A 228 29.38 -25.66 -7.10
C ALA A 228 27.98 -25.99 -7.70
N ALA A 229 27.25 -26.92 -7.10
CA ALA A 229 25.89 -27.27 -7.53
C ALA A 229 24.94 -26.08 -7.38
N ARG A 230 25.07 -25.30 -6.31
CA ARG A 230 24.27 -24.09 -6.06
C ARG A 230 24.56 -23.00 -7.09
N ALA A 231 25.83 -22.77 -7.43
CA ALA A 231 26.22 -21.82 -8.47
C ALA A 231 25.66 -22.23 -9.85
N GLU A 232 25.73 -23.52 -10.18
CA GLU A 232 25.19 -24.04 -11.44
C GLU A 232 23.66 -23.95 -11.49
N GLN A 233 22.97 -24.23 -10.38
CA GLN A 233 21.52 -24.03 -10.27
C GLN A 233 21.13 -22.57 -10.54
N LEU A 234 21.85 -21.60 -9.96
CA LEU A 234 21.58 -20.18 -10.17
C LEU A 234 21.81 -19.78 -11.63
N ARG A 235 22.88 -20.29 -12.26
CA ARG A 235 23.19 -20.07 -13.67
C ARG A 235 22.08 -20.60 -14.57
N LEU A 236 21.67 -21.85 -14.36
CA LEU A 236 20.60 -22.50 -15.12
C LEU A 236 19.25 -21.80 -14.93
N HIS A 237 18.92 -21.37 -13.71
CA HIS A 237 17.69 -20.63 -13.46
C HIS A 237 17.68 -19.27 -14.17
N THR A 238 18.81 -18.56 -14.17
CA THR A 238 18.95 -17.30 -14.91
C THR A 238 18.76 -17.50 -16.41
N GLU A 239 19.39 -18.54 -16.97
CA GLU A 239 19.26 -18.86 -18.39
C GLU A 239 17.84 -19.32 -18.75
N ALA A 240 17.20 -20.12 -17.90
CA ALA A 240 15.80 -20.52 -18.08
C ALA A 240 14.87 -19.30 -18.12
N ARG A 241 15.02 -18.35 -17.18
CA ARG A 241 14.24 -17.10 -17.20
C ARG A 241 14.50 -16.24 -18.43
N ARG A 242 15.74 -16.20 -18.91
CA ARG A 242 16.08 -15.52 -20.16
C ARG A 242 15.38 -16.17 -21.36
N LEU A 243 15.43 -17.49 -21.46
CA LEU A 243 14.80 -18.25 -22.53
C LEU A 243 13.27 -18.16 -22.48
N GLU A 244 12.66 -18.21 -21.30
CA GLU A 244 11.22 -17.98 -21.11
C GLU A 244 10.81 -16.59 -21.62
N ARG A 245 11.56 -15.54 -21.28
CA ARG A 245 11.30 -14.17 -21.78
C ARG A 245 11.44 -14.08 -23.30
N LEU A 246 12.46 -14.71 -23.87
CA LEU A 246 12.66 -14.73 -25.32
C LEU A 246 11.53 -15.48 -26.03
N ALA A 247 11.13 -16.65 -25.50
CA ALA A 247 10.03 -17.44 -26.03
C ALA A 247 8.69 -16.68 -25.95
N ALA A 248 8.44 -15.96 -24.86
CA ALA A 248 7.22 -15.15 -24.71
C ALA A 248 7.14 -13.99 -25.72
N ILE A 249 8.28 -13.38 -26.07
CA ILE A 249 8.34 -12.22 -26.99
C ILE A 249 8.44 -12.65 -28.47
N LEU A 250 8.86 -13.90 -28.74
CA LEU A 250 9.08 -14.39 -30.10
C LEU A 250 7.84 -14.25 -31.02
N PRO A 251 6.60 -14.54 -30.57
CA PRO A 251 5.40 -14.35 -31.39
C PRO A 251 5.17 -12.89 -31.78
N ASP A 252 5.40 -11.95 -30.84
CA ASP A 252 5.23 -10.51 -31.09
C ASP A 252 6.29 -9.99 -32.09
N VAL A 253 7.52 -10.46 -31.97
CA VAL A 253 8.60 -10.13 -32.92
C VAL A 253 8.30 -10.68 -34.31
N ALA A 254 7.76 -11.90 -34.40
CA ALA A 254 7.33 -12.49 -35.65
C ALA A 254 6.15 -11.70 -36.27
N ALA A 255 5.16 -11.32 -35.45
CA ALA A 255 4.03 -10.50 -35.88
C ALA A 255 4.47 -9.12 -36.37
N LEU A 256 5.42 -8.48 -35.67
CA LEU A 256 6.03 -7.22 -36.09
C LEU A 256 6.78 -7.37 -37.42
N GLY A 257 7.51 -8.47 -37.61
CA GLY A 257 8.19 -8.79 -38.86
C GLY A 257 7.20 -8.90 -40.03
N LEU A 258 6.11 -9.65 -39.83
CA LEU A 258 5.05 -9.80 -40.82
C LEU A 258 4.37 -8.46 -41.13
N ALA A 259 4.00 -7.68 -40.11
CA ALA A 259 3.37 -6.38 -40.28
C ALA A 259 4.27 -5.39 -41.04
N ARG A 260 5.59 -5.41 -40.77
CA ARG A 260 6.57 -4.60 -41.51
C ARG A 260 6.69 -5.03 -42.97
N GLN A 261 6.64 -6.33 -43.25
CA GLN A 261 6.64 -6.83 -44.62
C GLN A 261 5.38 -6.37 -45.36
N GLN A 262 4.19 -6.53 -44.76
CA GLN A 262 2.92 -6.07 -45.32
C GLN A 262 2.91 -4.56 -45.57
N LEU A 263 3.48 -3.78 -44.63
CA LEU A 263 3.65 -2.34 -44.81
C LEU A 263 4.59 -2.01 -45.98
N GLY A 264 5.66 -2.78 -46.14
CA GLY A 264 6.58 -2.67 -47.27
C GLY A 264 5.92 -2.96 -48.62
N GLU A 265 5.07 -3.98 -48.69
CA GLU A 265 4.27 -4.30 -49.88
C GLU A 265 3.28 -3.16 -50.23
N LEU A 266 2.78 -2.46 -49.22
CA LEU A 266 1.89 -1.30 -49.37
C LEU A 266 2.62 0.02 -49.58
N ALA A 267 3.97 0.07 -49.52
CA ALA A 267 4.73 1.31 -49.60
C ALA A 267 4.57 2.06 -50.93
N ALA A 268 4.29 1.32 -52.02
CA ALA A 268 4.03 1.89 -53.34
C ALA A 268 2.59 2.41 -53.49
N VAL A 269 1.69 2.11 -52.56
CA VAL A 269 0.30 2.55 -52.61
C VAL A 269 0.22 4.00 -52.09
N PRO A 270 -0.19 4.97 -52.91
CA PRO A 270 -0.34 6.34 -52.46
C PRO A 270 -1.44 6.42 -51.39
N LEU A 271 -1.14 7.10 -50.28
CA LEU A 271 -2.12 7.40 -49.22
C LEU A 271 -3.18 8.35 -49.78
N LEU A 272 -4.36 7.81 -50.03
CA LEU A 272 -5.51 8.59 -50.44
C LEU A 272 -6.10 9.35 -49.24
N PRO A 273 -6.59 10.58 -49.43
CA PRO A 273 -7.26 11.32 -48.37
C PRO A 273 -8.53 10.57 -47.91
N PRO A 274 -9.00 10.77 -46.67
CA PRO A 274 -10.23 10.15 -46.17
C PRO A 274 -11.46 10.43 -47.06
N SER A 275 -11.46 11.56 -47.77
CA SER A 275 -12.50 11.97 -48.71
C SER A 275 -12.45 11.21 -50.04
N ALA A 276 -11.39 10.49 -50.38
CA ALA A 276 -11.21 9.87 -51.68
C ALA A 276 -12.33 8.86 -52.03
N ALA A 277 -12.86 8.15 -51.04
CA ALA A 277 -13.99 7.25 -51.25
C ALA A 277 -15.26 8.03 -51.65
N SER A 278 -15.59 9.10 -50.93
CA SER A 278 -16.73 9.97 -51.23
C SER A 278 -16.54 10.72 -52.55
N GLU A 279 -15.33 11.21 -52.84
CA GLU A 279 -15.00 11.90 -54.09
C GLU A 279 -15.11 10.94 -55.28
N ARG A 280 -14.61 9.70 -55.16
CA ARG A 280 -14.77 8.67 -56.20
C ARG A 280 -16.25 8.38 -56.46
N VAL A 281 -17.03 8.19 -55.40
CA VAL A 281 -18.48 7.93 -55.54
C VAL A 281 -19.18 9.12 -56.19
N ALA A 282 -18.93 10.34 -55.72
CA ALA A 282 -19.49 11.55 -56.31
C ALA A 282 -19.11 11.70 -57.80
N ALA A 283 -17.84 11.52 -58.16
CA ALA A 283 -17.36 11.60 -59.53
C ALA A 283 -17.96 10.51 -60.43
N VAL A 284 -18.09 9.27 -59.92
CA VAL A 284 -18.72 8.17 -60.66
C VAL A 284 -20.22 8.43 -60.86
N THR A 285 -20.92 8.92 -59.85
CA THR A 285 -22.34 9.28 -59.94
C THR A 285 -22.54 10.45 -60.90
N GLN A 286 -21.73 11.51 -60.79
CA GLN A 286 -21.79 12.67 -61.69
C GLN A 286 -21.51 12.26 -63.14
N ARG A 287 -20.54 11.36 -63.37
CA ARG A 287 -20.29 10.79 -64.70
C ARG A 287 -21.50 9.99 -65.20
N ALA A 288 -22.13 9.18 -64.36
CA ALA A 288 -23.30 8.40 -64.74
C ALA A 288 -24.51 9.28 -65.08
N GLU A 289 -24.75 10.33 -64.29
CA GLU A 289 -25.78 11.34 -64.55
C GLU A 289 -25.52 12.10 -65.84
N ALA A 290 -24.27 12.56 -66.06
CA ALA A 290 -23.89 13.23 -67.30
C ALA A 290 -24.10 12.34 -68.53
N LEU A 291 -23.71 11.07 -68.46
CA LEU A 291 -23.96 10.09 -69.54
C LEU A 291 -25.45 9.84 -69.76
N ALA A 292 -26.28 9.86 -68.71
CA ALA A 292 -27.73 9.72 -68.84
C ALA A 292 -28.36 10.95 -69.52
N VAL A 293 -27.92 12.16 -69.15
CA VAL A 293 -28.33 13.42 -69.79
C VAL A 293 -27.91 13.44 -71.26
N GLU A 294 -26.67 13.06 -71.57
CA GLU A 294 -26.17 12.95 -72.94
C GLU A 294 -27.04 12.01 -73.78
N ARG A 295 -27.33 10.80 -73.28
CA ARG A 295 -28.21 9.84 -73.97
C ARG A 295 -29.62 10.38 -74.18
N ALA A 296 -30.20 11.02 -73.16
CA ALA A 296 -31.54 11.60 -73.27
C ALA A 296 -31.59 12.77 -74.26
N ALA A 297 -30.53 13.59 -74.31
CA ALA A 297 -30.39 14.66 -75.28
C ALA A 297 -30.21 14.11 -76.70
N ALA A 298 -29.38 13.08 -76.88
CA ALA A 298 -29.19 12.40 -78.16
C ALA A 298 -30.51 11.79 -78.67
N SER A 299 -31.28 11.13 -77.79
CA SER A 299 -32.59 10.58 -78.14
C SER A 299 -33.60 11.67 -78.52
N ARG A 300 -33.62 12.80 -77.79
CA ARG A 300 -34.47 13.95 -78.13
C ARG A 300 -34.09 14.56 -79.46
N LEU A 301 -32.79 14.73 -79.72
CA LEU A 301 -32.29 15.21 -80.99
C LEU A 301 -32.74 14.30 -82.14
N GLN A 302 -32.60 12.98 -81.98
CA GLN A 302 -33.05 12.01 -82.98
C GLN A 302 -34.57 12.09 -83.19
N GLN A 303 -35.37 12.24 -82.12
CA GLN A 303 -36.81 12.45 -82.22
C GLN A 303 -37.14 13.73 -83.00
N HIS A 304 -36.52 14.87 -82.67
CA HIS A 304 -36.72 16.12 -83.39
C HIS A 304 -36.27 16.04 -84.86
N GLN A 305 -35.14 15.40 -85.15
CA GLN A 305 -34.68 15.16 -86.52
C GLN A 305 -35.66 14.29 -87.30
N SER A 306 -36.19 13.22 -86.69
CA SER A 306 -37.22 12.39 -87.32
C SER A 306 -38.54 13.15 -87.54
N GLY A 307 -38.92 14.01 -86.58
CA GLY A 307 -40.07 14.89 -86.70
C GLY A 307 -39.90 15.87 -87.84
N LEU A 308 -38.74 16.53 -87.95
CA LEU A 308 -38.40 17.42 -89.05
C LEU A 308 -38.43 16.69 -90.40
N ALA A 309 -37.85 15.49 -90.49
CA ALA A 309 -37.87 14.69 -91.71
C ALA A 309 -39.28 14.22 -92.10
N ALA A 310 -40.18 14.07 -91.13
CA ALA A 310 -41.57 13.67 -91.36
C ALA A 310 -42.47 14.84 -91.77
N ILE A 311 -42.08 16.10 -91.50
CA ILE A 311 -42.82 17.28 -91.95
C ILE A 311 -42.75 17.33 -93.47
N ARG A 312 -43.90 17.10 -94.11
CA ARG A 312 -44.08 17.33 -95.54
C ARG A 312 -44.77 18.68 -95.72
N ILE A 313 -44.01 19.65 -96.21
CA ILE A 313 -44.54 20.95 -96.58
C ILE A 313 -45.36 20.76 -97.86
N ASN A 314 -46.62 21.20 -97.83
CA ASN A 314 -47.49 21.18 -99.01
C ASN A 314 -47.37 22.53 -99.71
N ASP A 315 -46.42 22.61 -100.65
CA ASP A 315 -46.12 23.86 -101.37
C ASP A 315 -47.32 24.40 -102.16
N ALA A 316 -48.27 23.55 -102.57
CA ALA A 316 -49.49 23.99 -103.24
C ALA A 316 -50.38 24.84 -102.33
N VAL A 317 -50.50 24.48 -101.04
CA VAL A 317 -51.29 25.25 -100.08
C VAL A 317 -50.59 26.55 -99.68
N LEU A 318 -49.25 26.54 -99.61
CA LEU A 318 -48.46 27.75 -99.35
C LEU A 318 -48.51 28.74 -100.52
N ALA A 319 -48.56 28.27 -101.77
CA ALA A 319 -48.71 29.12 -102.94
C ALA A 319 -50.04 29.91 -102.92
N ASP A 320 -51.08 29.32 -102.33
CA ASP A 320 -52.41 29.93 -102.19
C ASP A 320 -52.58 30.72 -100.86
N ALA A 321 -51.51 30.94 -100.09
CA ALA A 321 -51.59 31.54 -98.75
C ALA A 321 -52.27 32.91 -98.75
N GLU A 322 -51.89 33.82 -99.67
CA GLU A 322 -52.50 35.15 -99.78
C GLU A 322 -54.00 35.07 -100.12
N ALA A 323 -54.41 34.10 -100.94
CA ALA A 323 -55.80 33.90 -101.29
C ALA A 323 -56.62 33.37 -100.11
N ILE A 324 -56.07 32.43 -99.33
CA ILE A 324 -56.71 31.89 -98.12
C ILE A 324 -56.88 32.98 -97.06
N GLU A 325 -55.85 33.79 -96.81
CA GLU A 325 -55.91 34.92 -95.86
C GLU A 325 -56.91 35.99 -96.33
N ALA A 326 -56.90 36.34 -97.62
CA ALA A 326 -57.86 37.28 -98.19
C ALA A 326 -59.32 36.81 -98.03
N ILE A 327 -59.60 35.51 -98.27
CA ILE A 327 -60.92 34.93 -98.05
C ILE A 327 -61.30 34.94 -96.57
N HIS A 328 -60.37 34.61 -95.66
CA HIS A 328 -60.61 34.64 -94.22
C HIS A 328 -60.99 36.06 -93.74
N HIS A 329 -60.23 37.07 -94.16
CA HIS A 329 -60.52 38.47 -93.84
C HIS A 329 -61.83 38.96 -94.48
N ALA A 330 -62.14 38.56 -95.73
CA ALA A 330 -63.39 38.91 -96.40
C ALA A 330 -64.63 38.24 -95.78
N THR A 331 -64.46 37.12 -95.07
CA THR A 331 -65.58 36.38 -94.44
C THR A 331 -66.32 37.22 -93.40
N ALA A 332 -65.61 38.07 -92.64
CA ALA A 332 -66.22 38.97 -91.67
C ALA A 332 -67.09 40.03 -92.36
N ALA A 333 -66.56 40.68 -93.41
CA ALA A 333 -67.27 41.68 -94.19
C ALA A 333 -68.49 41.11 -94.93
N CYS A 334 -68.39 39.91 -95.50
CA CYS A 334 -69.52 39.23 -96.15
C CYS A 334 -70.64 38.89 -95.15
N ARG A 335 -70.30 38.42 -93.93
CA ARG A 335 -71.30 38.15 -92.88
C ARG A 335 -72.02 39.42 -92.44
N GLU A 336 -71.29 40.52 -92.28
CA GLU A 336 -71.87 41.80 -91.90
C GLU A 336 -72.76 42.37 -93.00
N ALA A 337 -72.33 42.33 -94.26
CA ALA A 337 -73.12 42.77 -95.40
C ALA A 337 -74.44 41.97 -95.54
N ALA A 338 -74.41 40.65 -95.34
CA ALA A 338 -75.60 39.81 -95.37
C ALA A 338 -76.61 40.19 -94.26
N LEU A 339 -76.10 40.50 -93.06
CA LEU A 339 -76.92 40.90 -91.91
C LEU A 339 -77.54 42.29 -92.10
N GLN A 340 -76.78 43.24 -92.70
CA GLN A 340 -77.28 44.56 -93.06
C GLN A 340 -78.35 44.51 -94.15
N SER A 341 -78.17 43.67 -95.18
CA SER A 341 -79.18 43.47 -96.23
C SER A 341 -80.50 42.93 -95.68
N ALA A 342 -80.44 41.95 -94.75
CA ALA A 342 -81.62 41.40 -94.10
C ALA A 342 -82.35 42.46 -93.23
N ARG A 343 -81.59 43.29 -92.49
CA ARG A 343 -82.15 44.41 -91.71
C ARG A 343 -82.82 45.46 -92.59
N ALA A 344 -82.20 45.84 -93.70
CA ALA A 344 -82.75 46.81 -94.63
C ALA A 344 -84.06 46.31 -95.27
N ALA A 345 -84.14 45.04 -95.68
CA ALA A 345 -85.35 44.45 -96.23
C ALA A 345 -86.52 44.44 -95.20
N ALA A 346 -86.24 44.10 -93.94
CA ALA A 346 -87.23 44.13 -92.87
C ALA A 346 -87.73 45.56 -92.58
N ALA A 347 -86.84 46.55 -92.59
CA ALA A 347 -87.20 47.95 -92.39
C ALA A 347 -88.11 48.50 -93.51
N ILE A 348 -87.84 48.16 -94.77
CA ILE A 348 -88.69 48.54 -95.92
C ILE A 348 -90.08 47.92 -95.81
N ALA A 349 -90.17 46.63 -95.46
CA ALA A 349 -91.45 45.96 -95.26
C ALA A 349 -92.28 46.60 -94.13
N ALA A 350 -91.64 46.92 -93.00
CA ALA A 350 -92.29 47.58 -91.86
C ALA A 350 -92.77 49.00 -92.21
N ALA A 351 -91.98 49.78 -92.96
CA ALA A 351 -92.35 51.13 -93.39
C ALA A 351 -93.55 51.11 -94.36
N ARG A 352 -93.55 50.19 -95.33
CA ARG A 352 -94.69 50.00 -96.25
C ARG A 352 -95.96 49.57 -95.52
N GLY A 353 -95.86 48.66 -94.56
CA GLY A 353 -97.00 48.25 -93.73
C GLY A 353 -97.59 49.40 -92.91
N LYS A 354 -96.74 50.27 -92.34
CA LYS A 354 -97.20 51.48 -91.63
C LYS A 354 -97.88 52.48 -92.57
N LEU A 355 -97.32 52.70 -93.75
CA LEU A 355 -97.90 53.60 -94.75
C LEU A 355 -99.30 53.12 -95.16
N ASP A 356 -99.45 51.81 -95.42
CA ASP A 356 -100.73 51.22 -95.82
C ASP A 356 -101.77 51.34 -94.70
N LEU A 357 -101.39 51.08 -93.45
CA LEU A 357 -102.28 51.23 -92.29
C LEU A 357 -102.78 52.67 -92.12
N VAL A 358 -101.85 53.65 -92.16
CA VAL A 358 -102.20 55.08 -91.99
C VAL A 358 -103.01 55.58 -93.18
N SER A 359 -102.69 55.14 -94.40
CA SER A 359 -103.46 55.48 -95.60
C SER A 359 -104.91 55.01 -95.48
N ARG A 360 -105.14 53.77 -95.04
CA ARG A 360 -106.50 53.25 -94.85
C ARG A 360 -107.29 54.02 -93.79
N GLN A 361 -106.63 54.51 -92.74
CA GLN A 361 -107.29 55.33 -91.71
C GLN A 361 -107.72 56.71 -92.21
N ILE A 362 -106.98 57.30 -93.16
CA ILE A 362 -107.25 58.64 -93.66
C ILE A 362 -108.17 58.61 -94.89
N ALA A 363 -107.98 57.65 -95.79
CA ALA A 363 -108.61 57.63 -97.11
C ALA A 363 -109.37 56.35 -97.48
N GLY A 364 -109.56 55.43 -96.53
CA GLY A 364 -110.30 54.19 -96.77
C GLY A 364 -109.59 53.31 -97.81
N ASP A 365 -110.32 52.92 -98.87
CA ASP A 365 -109.81 52.05 -99.94
C ASP A 365 -109.11 52.81 -101.10
N ALA A 366 -108.85 54.11 -100.95
CA ALA A 366 -108.10 54.88 -101.95
C ALA A 366 -106.58 54.59 -101.87
N GLU A 367 -105.87 54.70 -103.01
CA GLU A 367 -104.42 54.48 -103.01
C GLU A 367 -103.68 55.53 -102.15
N PRO A 368 -102.58 55.15 -101.46
CA PRO A 368 -101.83 56.06 -100.59
C PRO A 368 -101.32 57.34 -101.26
N ALA A 369 -101.16 57.34 -102.58
CA ALA A 369 -100.78 58.52 -103.35
C ALA A 369 -101.88 59.61 -103.33
N ASP A 370 -103.15 59.23 -103.22
CA ASP A 370 -104.29 60.15 -103.27
C ASP A 370 -104.56 60.82 -101.91
N ALA A 371 -104.23 60.14 -100.81
CA ALA A 371 -104.37 60.68 -99.45
C ALA A 371 -103.46 61.89 -99.16
N LEU A 372 -102.34 62.02 -99.88
CA LEU A 372 -101.41 63.16 -99.76
C LEU A 372 -102.07 64.50 -100.14
N GLN A 373 -103.12 64.46 -100.98
CA GLN A 373 -103.84 65.63 -101.46
C GLN A 373 -104.75 66.25 -100.38
N TRP A 374 -105.05 65.51 -99.31
CA TRP A 374 -105.96 65.92 -98.23
C TRP A 374 -105.24 66.45 -96.99
N ILE A 375 -103.90 66.50 -97.03
CA ILE A 375 -103.10 67.09 -95.98
C ILE A 375 -103.20 68.63 -96.11
N PRO A 376 -103.72 69.35 -95.10
CA PRO A 376 -103.80 70.81 -95.15
C PRO A 376 -102.41 71.44 -95.36
N ASP A 377 -102.36 72.56 -96.06
CA ASP A 377 -101.13 73.31 -96.29
C ASP A 377 -100.50 73.78 -94.97
N ALA A 378 -99.17 73.96 -94.97
CA ALA A 378 -98.40 74.26 -93.77
C ALA A 378 -98.96 75.45 -92.95
N THR A 379 -99.57 76.43 -93.62
CA THR A 379 -100.20 77.60 -92.99
C THR A 379 -101.44 77.22 -92.16
N ARG A 380 -102.32 76.35 -92.70
CA ARG A 380 -103.49 75.84 -91.96
C ARG A 380 -103.06 74.94 -90.80
N THR A 381 -102.07 74.09 -91.00
CA THR A 381 -101.56 73.22 -89.93
C THR A 381 -100.94 74.02 -88.78
N ALA A 382 -100.19 75.08 -89.08
CA ALA A 382 -99.65 75.99 -88.08
C ALA A 382 -100.74 76.73 -87.31
N ARG A 383 -101.80 77.21 -87.98
CA ARG A 383 -102.93 77.91 -87.35
C ARG A 383 -103.78 76.99 -86.47
N ILE A 384 -104.00 75.75 -86.90
CA ILE A 384 -104.68 74.72 -86.08
C ILE A 384 -103.84 74.42 -84.83
N ARG A 385 -102.52 74.24 -84.96
CA ARG A 385 -101.64 74.04 -83.80
C ARG A 385 -101.64 75.24 -82.86
N ALA A 386 -101.58 76.47 -83.38
CA ALA A 386 -101.66 77.69 -82.56
C ALA A 386 -102.97 77.77 -81.77
N LEU A 387 -104.11 77.48 -82.39
CA LEU A 387 -105.43 77.44 -81.71
C LEU A 387 -105.52 76.32 -80.66
N ILE A 388 -104.89 75.16 -80.91
CA ILE A 388 -104.78 74.08 -79.90
C ILE A 388 -103.96 74.55 -78.70
N THR A 389 -102.83 75.23 -78.94
CA THR A 389 -101.99 75.77 -77.86
C THR A 389 -102.71 76.87 -77.09
N GLU A 390 -103.40 77.79 -77.78
CA GLU A 390 -104.16 78.88 -77.17
C GLU A 390 -105.35 78.35 -76.33
N GLY A 391 -106.08 77.36 -76.86
CA GLY A 391 -107.14 76.66 -76.12
C GLY A 391 -106.63 75.90 -74.90
N ALA A 392 -105.44 75.29 -74.97
CA ALA A 392 -104.80 74.66 -73.82
C ALA A 392 -104.44 75.68 -72.72
N THR A 393 -103.92 76.86 -73.09
CA THR A 393 -103.59 77.93 -72.13
C THR A 393 -104.82 78.53 -71.45
N LEU A 394 -105.93 78.73 -72.18
CA LEU A 394 -107.20 79.21 -71.62
C LEU A 394 -107.81 78.19 -70.65
N LYS A 395 -107.76 76.90 -70.98
CA LYS A 395 -108.26 75.82 -70.11
C LYS A 395 -107.47 75.71 -68.81
N ALA A 396 -106.13 75.87 -68.88
CA ALA A 396 -105.27 75.88 -67.72
C ALA A 396 -105.52 77.10 -66.80
N ARG A 397 -105.71 78.31 -67.37
CA ARG A 397 -106.05 79.53 -66.60
C ARG A 397 -107.40 79.39 -65.88
N HIS A 398 -108.43 78.87 -66.56
CA HIS A 398 -109.73 78.66 -65.94
C HIS A 398 -109.69 77.67 -64.77
N GLN A 399 -108.91 76.59 -64.89
CA GLN A 399 -108.72 75.63 -63.79
C GLN A 399 -107.95 76.25 -62.60
N ALA A 400 -106.95 77.09 -62.86
CA ALA A 400 -106.21 77.80 -61.83
C ALA A 400 -107.09 78.80 -61.05
N ASP A 401 -107.94 79.57 -61.74
CA ASP A 401 -108.86 80.53 -61.10
C ASP A 401 -109.93 79.84 -60.23
N LEU A 402 -110.43 78.68 -60.68
CA LEU A 402 -111.35 77.85 -59.90
C LEU A 402 -110.71 77.31 -58.61
N ALA A 403 -109.46 76.83 -58.70
CA ALA A 403 -108.70 76.38 -57.54
C ALA A 403 -108.43 77.53 -56.55
N ASN A 404 -108.09 78.72 -57.06
CA ASN A 404 -107.86 79.91 -56.23
C ASN A 404 -109.14 80.36 -55.52
N ARG A 405 -110.29 80.34 -56.19
CA ARG A 405 -111.58 80.67 -55.58
C ARG A 405 -111.93 79.69 -54.46
N GLN A 406 -111.70 78.38 -54.65
CA GLN A 406 -111.92 77.38 -53.61
C GLN A 406 -110.99 77.59 -52.41
N ALA A 407 -109.70 77.85 -52.65
CA ALA A 407 -108.73 78.15 -51.59
C ALA A 407 -109.12 79.39 -50.77
N LYS A 408 -109.50 80.50 -51.44
CA LYS A 408 -109.94 81.73 -50.76
C LYS A 408 -111.28 81.58 -50.02
N THR A 409 -112.20 80.77 -50.52
CA THR A 409 -113.46 80.49 -49.81
C THR A 409 -113.22 79.69 -48.53
N LEU A 410 -112.26 78.76 -48.55
CA LEU A 410 -111.85 77.99 -47.37
C LEU A 410 -111.12 78.85 -46.34
N GLU A 411 -110.27 79.76 -46.81
CA GLU A 411 -109.56 80.74 -45.97
C GLU A 411 -110.54 81.71 -45.28
N VAL A 412 -111.60 82.16 -45.99
CA VAL A 412 -112.68 82.96 -45.39
C VAL A 412 -113.46 82.16 -44.36
N ALA A 413 -113.80 80.89 -44.63
CA ALA A 413 -114.50 80.04 -43.66
C ALA A 413 -113.65 79.75 -42.41
N GLN A 414 -112.32 79.60 -42.55
CA GLN A 414 -111.38 79.45 -41.44
C GLN A 414 -111.24 80.74 -40.64
N LEU A 415 -111.19 81.90 -41.29
CA LEU A 415 -111.16 83.21 -40.63
C LEU A 415 -112.48 83.53 -39.92
N GLU A 416 -113.63 83.13 -40.47
CA GLU A 416 -114.93 83.24 -39.80
C GLU A 416 -115.05 82.30 -38.58
N ALA A 417 -114.48 81.10 -38.64
CA ALA A 417 -114.38 80.19 -37.50
C ALA A 417 -113.45 80.75 -36.41
N ALA A 418 -112.29 81.30 -36.79
CA ALA A 418 -111.37 81.97 -35.89
C ALA A 418 -112.00 83.24 -35.26
N LEU A 419 -112.82 83.99 -35.99
CA LEU A 419 -113.57 85.14 -35.46
C LEU A 419 -114.64 84.72 -34.44
N ARG A 420 -115.24 83.52 -34.58
CA ARG A 420 -116.19 82.97 -33.59
C ARG A 420 -115.49 82.43 -32.34
N GLU A 421 -114.27 81.91 -32.46
CA GLU A 421 -113.44 81.52 -31.30
C GLU A 421 -112.91 82.75 -30.53
N LEU A 422 -112.57 83.84 -31.23
CA LEU A 422 -112.13 85.11 -30.64
C LEU A 422 -113.24 85.89 -29.91
N GLN A 423 -114.52 85.52 -30.10
CA GLN A 423 -115.65 86.10 -29.34
C GLN A 423 -115.84 85.48 -27.94
N GLN A 424 -115.03 84.49 -27.53
CA GLN A 424 -115.18 83.79 -26.24
C GLN A 424 -113.93 83.79 -25.33
N THR A 425 -112.95 84.68 -25.53
CA THR A 425 -111.79 84.78 -24.62
C THR A 425 -111.42 86.24 -24.28
N PRO A 426 -111.13 86.57 -23.00
CA PRO A 426 -110.97 87.95 -22.54
C PRO A 426 -109.57 88.51 -22.86
N ALA A 427 -109.54 89.81 -23.17
CA ALA A 427 -108.40 90.57 -23.65
C ALA A 427 -107.30 90.82 -22.60
N SER A 428 -106.04 90.73 -23.03
CA SER A 428 -104.92 91.56 -22.54
C SER A 428 -103.73 91.53 -23.53
N ASP A 429 -103.36 92.73 -23.98
CA ASP A 429 -102.08 93.32 -24.44
C ASP A 429 -100.81 92.45 -24.55
N ASP A 430 -100.14 92.49 -25.72
CA ASP A 430 -98.82 93.14 -25.90
C ASP A 430 -98.30 92.99 -27.37
N LEU A 431 -98.06 94.11 -28.09
CA LEU A 431 -97.61 94.10 -29.50
C LEU A 431 -96.50 95.13 -29.77
N GLY A 432 -95.42 95.08 -28.99
CA GLY A 432 -94.18 95.85 -29.21
C GLY A 432 -93.05 95.08 -29.92
N ASN A 433 -93.07 93.75 -29.89
CA ASN A 433 -91.88 92.93 -30.18
C ASN A 433 -91.70 92.48 -31.64
N TYR A 434 -92.51 92.98 -32.59
CA TYR A 434 -92.44 92.55 -34.01
C TYR A 434 -91.59 93.47 -34.91
N LEU A 435 -91.12 94.61 -34.39
CA LEU A 435 -90.32 95.57 -35.15
C LEU A 435 -88.82 95.27 -35.19
N ASP A 436 -88.31 94.26 -34.46
CA ASP A 436 -86.90 93.84 -34.50
C ASP A 436 -86.58 92.83 -35.64
N SER A 437 -87.53 92.56 -36.53
CA SER A 437 -87.44 91.48 -37.53
C SER A 437 -86.73 91.82 -38.86
N ILE A 438 -85.98 92.92 -38.99
CA ILE A 438 -85.33 93.30 -40.27
C ILE A 438 -83.89 93.86 -40.09
N ALA A 439 -83.10 93.29 -39.18
CA ALA A 439 -81.69 93.72 -38.95
C ALA A 439 -80.61 92.69 -39.34
N ASP A 440 -80.94 91.44 -39.70
CA ASP A 440 -79.95 90.35 -39.75
C ASP A 440 -79.48 89.88 -41.15
N GLN A 441 -79.79 90.58 -42.25
CA GLN A 441 -79.29 90.22 -43.59
C GLN A 441 -78.80 91.42 -44.42
N GLY A 442 -77.70 92.03 -43.95
CA GLY A 442 -76.48 92.33 -44.73
C GLY A 442 -76.55 93.15 -46.03
N ASP A 443 -75.81 94.26 -46.01
CA ASP A 443 -75.70 95.33 -47.01
C ASP A 443 -74.96 94.95 -48.32
N PRO A 444 -75.59 95.13 -49.51
CA PRO A 444 -74.98 94.84 -50.81
C PRO A 444 -73.76 95.73 -51.18
N GLU A 445 -73.52 96.83 -50.47
CA GLU A 445 -72.44 97.78 -50.81
C GLU A 445 -71.04 97.24 -50.46
N ALA A 446 -70.92 96.40 -49.43
CA ALA A 446 -69.65 95.77 -49.03
C ALA A 446 -69.13 94.73 -50.05
N ARG A 447 -70.02 94.16 -50.88
CA ARG A 447 -69.66 93.12 -51.85
C ARG A 447 -69.12 93.70 -53.16
N ALA A 448 -69.39 94.98 -53.44
CA ALA A 448 -68.79 95.71 -54.55
C ALA A 448 -67.32 96.07 -54.27
N GLN A 449 -67.00 96.46 -53.02
CA GLN A 449 -65.64 96.83 -52.61
C GLN A 449 -64.63 95.68 -52.78
N GLN A 450 -65.06 94.44 -52.55
CA GLN A 450 -64.21 93.25 -52.63
C GLN A 450 -63.78 92.90 -54.07
N LEU A 451 -64.57 93.27 -55.09
CA LEU A 451 -64.21 93.06 -56.50
C LEU A 451 -63.29 94.16 -57.05
N ASP A 452 -63.33 95.37 -56.49
CA ASP A 452 -62.40 96.45 -56.86
C ASP A 452 -60.97 96.18 -56.35
N ASP A 453 -60.82 95.58 -55.17
CA ASP A 453 -59.50 95.22 -54.62
C ASP A 453 -58.78 94.13 -55.44
N GLU A 454 -59.51 93.21 -56.07
CA GLU A 454 -58.94 92.16 -56.93
C GLU A 454 -58.43 92.73 -58.28
N ALA A 455 -59.08 93.76 -58.82
CA ALA A 455 -58.62 94.43 -60.04
C ALA A 455 -57.32 95.22 -59.84
N ALA A 456 -57.16 95.86 -58.66
CA ALA A 456 -55.94 96.60 -58.31
C ALA A 456 -54.71 95.68 -58.17
N ALA A 457 -54.88 94.47 -57.63
CA ALA A 457 -53.80 93.49 -57.49
C ALA A 457 -53.28 92.96 -58.84
N ALA A 458 -54.15 92.83 -59.85
CA ALA A 458 -53.78 92.38 -61.19
C ALA A 458 -52.97 93.44 -61.97
N ALA A 459 -53.27 94.73 -61.79
CA ALA A 459 -52.53 95.83 -62.43
C ALA A 459 -51.08 95.94 -61.91
N ALA A 460 -50.87 95.77 -60.60
CA ALA A 460 -49.54 95.85 -59.99
C ALA A 460 -48.57 94.73 -60.44
N ARG A 461 -49.09 93.55 -60.80
CA ARG A 461 -48.29 92.44 -61.36
C ARG A 461 -47.74 92.76 -62.76
N LEU A 462 -48.56 93.41 -63.59
CA LEU A 462 -48.21 93.75 -64.98
C LEU A 462 -47.13 94.85 -65.07
N GLU A 463 -47.11 95.79 -64.13
CA GLU A 463 -46.05 96.81 -64.02
C GLU A 463 -44.72 96.26 -63.48
N ALA A 464 -44.74 95.17 -62.71
CA ALA A 464 -43.53 94.50 -62.22
C ALA A 464 -42.82 93.71 -63.33
N GLU A 465 -43.58 93.04 -64.21
CA GLU A 465 -43.02 92.26 -65.34
C GLU A 465 -42.52 93.17 -66.48
N ALA A 466 -43.17 94.32 -66.74
CA ALA A 466 -42.69 95.30 -67.71
C ALA A 466 -41.32 95.92 -67.33
N ARG A 467 -41.02 96.03 -66.03
CA ARG A 467 -39.72 96.52 -65.52
C ARG A 467 -38.56 95.58 -65.83
N GLY A 468 -38.82 94.27 -65.99
CA GLY A 468 -37.82 93.28 -66.40
C GLY A 468 -37.38 93.39 -67.87
N LEU A 469 -38.24 93.95 -68.73
CA LEU A 469 -38.02 94.07 -70.18
C LEU A 469 -37.51 95.45 -70.63
N ARG A 470 -37.20 96.36 -69.68
CA ARG A 470 -36.72 97.74 -69.95
C ARG A 470 -37.54 98.52 -70.99
N LEU A 471 -38.82 98.19 -71.11
CA LEU A 471 -39.79 98.87 -71.96
C LEU A 471 -40.89 99.46 -71.06
N PRO A 472 -41.42 100.66 -71.34
CA PRO A 472 -42.62 101.13 -70.65
C PRO A 472 -43.78 100.15 -70.93
N ALA A 473 -44.66 99.92 -69.94
CA ALA A 473 -45.76 98.94 -70.05
C ALA A 473 -46.66 99.15 -71.28
N ALA A 474 -46.82 100.42 -71.73
CA ALA A 474 -47.54 100.76 -72.95
C ALA A 474 -46.83 100.33 -74.26
N ALA A 475 -45.51 100.07 -74.23
CA ALA A 475 -44.73 99.56 -75.35
C ALA A 475 -44.70 98.02 -75.41
N VAL A 476 -44.79 97.32 -74.26
CA VAL A 476 -44.85 95.84 -74.22
C VAL A 476 -46.16 95.30 -74.81
N ALA A 477 -47.27 96.04 -74.67
CA ALA A 477 -48.55 95.70 -75.30
C ALA A 477 -48.59 95.96 -76.83
N ARG A 478 -47.55 96.60 -77.39
CA ARG A 478 -47.46 96.94 -78.83
C ARG A 478 -46.30 96.23 -79.55
N THR A 479 -45.46 95.50 -78.82
CA THR A 479 -44.43 94.63 -79.42
C THR A 479 -45.07 93.37 -79.97
N THR A 480 -45.11 93.26 -81.29
CA THR A 480 -45.35 92.01 -81.99
C THR A 480 -44.10 91.14 -81.89
N VAL A 481 -44.26 89.88 -81.45
CA VAL A 481 -43.21 88.87 -81.55
C VAL A 481 -42.88 88.69 -83.05
N PRO A 482 -41.60 88.78 -83.47
CA PRO A 482 -41.24 88.68 -84.89
C PRO A 482 -41.66 87.31 -85.46
N LEU A 483 -42.15 87.30 -86.69
CA LEU A 483 -42.52 86.09 -87.43
C LEU A 483 -41.24 85.35 -87.87
N ASP A 484 -41.29 84.01 -87.92
CA ASP A 484 -40.15 83.12 -88.20
C ASP A 484 -39.32 83.49 -89.45
N ALA A 485 -39.92 84.19 -90.42
CA ALA A 485 -39.23 84.65 -91.63
C ALA A 485 -38.20 85.78 -91.39
N GLU A 486 -38.35 86.60 -90.34
CA GLU A 486 -37.40 87.67 -89.99
C GLU A 486 -36.22 87.14 -89.15
N LEU A 487 -36.37 85.94 -88.56
CA LEU A 487 -35.30 85.23 -87.84
C LEU A 487 -34.29 84.54 -88.78
N GLU A 488 -34.64 84.28 -90.04
CA GLU A 488 -33.70 83.70 -91.03
C GLU A 488 -32.60 84.69 -91.48
N ALA A 489 -32.77 86.01 -91.30
CA ALA A 489 -31.76 87.03 -91.64
C ALA A 489 -30.64 87.18 -90.59
N PHE A 490 -30.81 86.62 -89.38
CA PHE A 490 -29.84 86.67 -88.29
C PHE A 490 -29.10 85.33 -88.07
N ARG A 491 -29.11 84.42 -89.06
CA ARG A 491 -28.20 83.26 -89.08
C ARG A 491 -26.75 83.73 -89.36
N PRO A 492 -25.79 83.52 -88.44
CA PRO A 492 -24.38 83.57 -88.80
C PRO A 492 -24.03 82.38 -89.72
N GLN A 493 -23.26 82.66 -90.77
CA GLN A 493 -22.63 81.66 -91.63
C GLN A 493 -21.55 80.93 -90.82
N ASP A 494 -21.74 79.63 -90.62
CA ASP A 494 -20.75 78.55 -90.74
C ASP A 494 -21.46 77.20 -90.91
#